data_AF-A0A9K3DB28-F1
#
_entry.id   AF-A0A9K3DB28-F1
#
_cell.length_a   1.000
_cell.length_b   1.000
_cell.length_c   1.000
_cell.angle_alpha   90.00
_cell.angle_beta   90.00
_cell.angle_gamma   90.00
#
_symmetry.space_group_name_H-M   'P 1'
#
loop_
_entity.id
_entity.type
_entity.pdbx_description
1 polymer ?
#
loop_
_entity_poly.entity_id
_entity_poly.type
_entity_poly.pdbx_seq_one_letter_code
_entity_poly.pdbx_strand_id
1 'polypeptide(L)' 'LVPNCASFTPQERLFGASAFAQKVSNLSGCVHHIVRLIGRDFDNETTQKEIKQLPFKCAKMENGRV' A
#
# COMPACT_ATOMS: atom_id res chain seq x y z
N LEU A 1 -12.37 5.00 -15.24
CA LEU A 1 -12.02 4.78 -13.81
C LEU A 1 -10.51 4.81 -13.66
N VAL A 2 -9.99 5.53 -12.67
CA VAL A 2 -8.56 5.58 -12.36
C VAL A 2 -8.29 4.69 -11.15
N PRO A 3 -7.34 3.73 -11.22
CA PRO A 3 -7.05 2.87 -10.08
C PRO A 3 -6.34 3.67 -8.98
N ASN A 4 -6.73 3.41 -7.72
CA ASN A 4 -6.06 3.96 -6.54
C ASN A 4 -4.76 3.20 -6.27
N CYS A 5 -3.74 3.48 -7.08
CA CYS A 5 -2.45 2.81 -7.08
C CYS A 5 -1.32 3.83 -7.28
N ALA A 6 -0.23 3.66 -6.54
CA ALA A 6 1.00 4.44 -6.69
C ALA A 6 2.21 3.49 -6.75
N SER A 7 3.11 3.69 -7.71
CA SER A 7 4.35 2.92 -7.81
C SER A 7 5.55 3.84 -7.59
N PHE A 8 6.45 3.42 -6.72
CA PHE A 8 7.69 4.11 -6.40
C PHE A 8 8.86 3.36 -7.03
N THR A 9 9.55 4.02 -7.95
CA THR A 9 10.82 3.55 -8.51
C THR A 9 11.95 4.50 -8.09
N PRO A 10 13.22 4.13 -8.28
CA PRO A 10 14.34 5.01 -7.95
C PRO A 10 14.34 6.31 -8.77
N GLN A 11 13.82 6.28 -10.01
CA GLN A 11 13.78 7.45 -10.89
C GLN A 11 12.50 8.27 -10.76
N GLU A 12 11.34 7.63 -10.55
CA GLU A 12 10.06 8.29 -10.69
C GLU A 12 8.97 7.73 -9.77
N ARG A 13 7.87 8.49 -9.69
CA ARG A 13 6.66 8.11 -8.96
C ARG A 13 5.51 8.10 -9.94
N LEU A 14 4.92 6.93 -10.13
CA LEU A 14 3.81 6.72 -11.05
C LEU A 14 2.50 6.63 -10.28
N PHE A 15 1.41 7.06 -10.91
CA PHE A 15 0.07 7.02 -10.34
C PHE A 15 -0.94 6.45 -11.33
N GLY A 16 -2.04 5.91 -10.83
CA GLY A 16 -3.14 5.46 -11.68
C GLY A 16 -2.77 4.25 -12.54
N ALA A 17 -3.19 4.26 -13.81
CA ALA A 17 -3.03 3.12 -14.71
C ALA A 17 -1.56 2.73 -14.91
N SER A 18 -0.65 3.72 -14.98
CA SER A 18 0.79 3.50 -15.13
C SER A 18 1.39 2.78 -13.91
N ALA A 19 0.93 3.12 -12.70
CA ALA A 19 1.33 2.41 -11.49
C ALA A 19 0.77 0.98 -11.46
N PHE A 20 -0.49 0.80 -11.88
CA PHE A 20 -1.15 -0.50 -11.90
C PHE A 20 -0.44 -1.50 -12.82
N ALA A 21 0.08 -1.05 -13.96
CA ALA A 21 0.87 -1.88 -14.87
C ALA A 21 2.14 -2.46 -14.22
N GLN A 22 2.72 -1.75 -13.25
CA GLN A 22 3.93 -2.20 -12.55
C GLN A 22 3.67 -3.13 -11.36
N LYS A 23 2.43 -3.43 -11.01
CA LYS A 23 2.10 -4.28 -9.85
C LYS A 23 2.79 -5.65 -9.87
N VAL A 24 3.00 -6.24 -11.05
CA VAL A 24 3.64 -7.55 -11.20
C VAL A 24 5.17 -7.44 -11.15
N SER A 25 5.73 -6.37 -11.70
CA SER A 25 7.19 -6.18 -11.80
C SER A 25 7.81 -5.52 -10.56
N ASN A 26 7.07 -4.67 -9.86
CA ASN A 26 7.50 -3.91 -8.69
C ASN A 26 6.54 -4.15 -7.50
N LEU A 27 6.51 -5.39 -7.01
CA LEU A 27 5.60 -5.82 -5.95
C LEU A 27 5.76 -5.01 -4.64
N SER A 28 7.00 -4.71 -4.25
CA SER A 28 7.30 -4.02 -2.99
C SER A 28 7.19 -2.49 -3.10
N GLY A 29 7.43 -1.92 -4.29
CA GLY A 29 7.33 -0.48 -4.52
C GLY A 29 5.96 -0.01 -5.02
N CYS A 30 5.04 -0.93 -5.32
CA CYS A 30 3.71 -0.60 -5.81
C CYS A 30 2.65 -0.73 -4.70
N VAL A 31 2.14 0.42 -4.26
CA VAL A 31 1.20 0.54 -3.15
C VAL A 31 -0.22 0.67 -3.70
N HIS A 32 -1.07 -0.28 -3.30
CA HIS A 32 -2.48 -0.35 -3.69
C HIS A 32 -3.32 -0.89 -2.54
N HIS A 33 -4.66 -0.83 -2.65
CA HIS A 33 -5.60 -1.29 -1.61
C HIS A 33 -5.49 -0.56 -0.24
N ILE A 34 -4.83 0.59 -0.18
CA ILE A 34 -4.56 1.35 1.05
C ILE A 34 -5.84 1.87 1.72
N VAL A 35 -6.89 2.16 0.95
CA VAL A 35 -8.12 2.79 1.45
C VAL A 35 -8.81 2.02 2.58
N ARG A 36 -8.54 0.72 2.71
CA ARG A 36 -9.07 -0.14 3.80
C ARG A 36 -8.35 0.05 5.14
N LEU A 37 -7.10 0.53 5.10
CA LEU A 37 -6.24 0.72 6.27
C LEU A 37 -6.38 2.12 6.88
N ILE A 38 -6.95 3.08 6.14
CA ILE A 38 -7.08 4.47 6.59
C ILE A 38 -7.92 4.53 7.87
N GLY A 39 -7.35 5.10 8.92
CA GLY A 39 -8.02 5.29 10.21
C GLY A 39 -8.10 4.03 11.08
N ARG A 40 -7.43 2.94 10.72
CA ARG A 40 -7.34 1.72 11.52
C ARG A 40 -6.14 1.77 12.47
N ASP A 41 -6.32 1.20 13.66
CA ASP A 41 -5.21 0.96 14.58
C ASP A 41 -4.31 -0.15 14.04
N PHE A 42 -3.00 0.03 14.19
CA PHE A 42 -2.01 -0.92 13.68
C PHE A 42 -2.17 -2.30 14.33
N ASP A 43 -2.40 -2.34 15.65
CA ASP A 43 -2.42 -3.58 16.44
C ASP A 43 -3.75 -4.36 16.35
N ASN A 44 -4.75 -3.86 15.62
CA ASN A 44 -6.04 -4.53 15.48
C ASN A 44 -5.88 -5.84 14.67
N GLU A 45 -6.53 -6.93 15.11
CA GLU A 45 -6.43 -8.24 14.47
C GLU A 45 -6.79 -8.21 12.97
N THR A 46 -7.82 -7.44 12.61
CA THR A 46 -8.26 -7.34 11.20
C THR A 46 -7.22 -6.57 10.38
N THR A 47 -6.66 -5.49 10.94
CA THR A 47 -5.58 -4.73 10.30
C THR A 47 -4.34 -5.59 10.08
N GLN A 48 -3.94 -6.38 11.08
CA GLN A 48 -2.78 -7.28 10.97
C GLN A 48 -3.01 -8.39 9.93
N LYS A 49 -4.23 -8.92 9.81
CA LYS A 49 -4.60 -9.89 8.76
C LYS A 49 -4.46 -9.27 7.36
N GLU A 50 -4.94 -8.05 7.17
CA GLU A 50 -4.81 -7.31 5.90
C GLU A 50 -3.34 -7.00 5.57
N ILE A 51 -2.56 -6.51 6.55
CA ILE A 51 -1.14 -6.19 6.37
C ILE A 51 -0.35 -7.41 5.89
N LYS A 52 -0.64 -8.60 6.42
CA LYS A 52 0.03 -9.86 6.00
C LYS A 52 -0.23 -10.25 4.54
N GLN A 53 -1.32 -9.77 3.94
CA GLN A 53 -1.65 -10.05 2.55
C GLN A 53 -1.01 -9.05 1.57
N LEU A 54 -0.45 -7.95 2.08
CA LEU A 54 0.14 -6.91 1.24
C LEU A 54 1.56 -7.30 0.80
N PRO A 55 1.93 -7.01 -0.46
CA PRO A 55 3.27 -7.30 -0.97
C PRO A 55 4.34 -6.28 -0.51
N PHE A 56 3.95 -5.28 0.28
CA PHE A 56 4.80 -4.21 0.78
C PHE A 56 4.70 -4.09 2.30
N LYS A 57 5.71 -3.48 2.92
CA LYS A 57 5.80 -3.33 4.38
C LYS A 57 4.90 -2.19 4.86
N CYS A 58 4.18 -2.44 5.95
CA CYS A 58 3.46 -1.42 6.71
C CYS A 58 4.12 -1.28 8.09
N ALA A 59 4.18 -0.06 8.62
CA ALA A 59 4.83 0.23 9.90
C ALA A 59 3.88 1.02 10.80
N LYS A 60 3.98 0.84 12.11
CA LYS A 60 3.17 1.57 13.10
C LYS A 60 3.64 3.01 13.19
N MET A 61 2.72 3.96 13.09
CA MET A 61 2.96 5.37 13.35
C MET A 61 2.98 5.68 14.85
N GLU A 62 3.56 6.83 15.24
CA GLU A 62 3.64 7.28 16.64
C GLU A 62 2.26 7.41 17.31
N ASN A 63 1.22 7.71 16.53
CA ASN A 63 -0.17 7.83 16.99
C ASN A 63 -0.90 6.48 17.15
N GLY A 64 -0.20 5.35 17.00
CA GLY A 64 -0.76 4.01 17.15
C GLY A 64 -1.47 3.45 15.91
N ARG A 65 -1.58 4.23 14.83
CA ARG A 65 -2.25 3.83 13.58
C ARG A 65 -1.26 3.23 12.56
N VAL A 66 -1.83 2.65 11.50
CA VAL A 66 -1.09 2.19 10.30
C VAL A 66 -0.49 3.35 9.54
#